data_AF-A0A9P6ZW97-F1
#
_entry.id   AF-A0A9P6ZW97-F1
#
_cell.length_a   1.000
_cell.length_b   1.000
_cell.length_c   1.000
_cell.angle_alpha   90.00
_cell.angle_beta   90.00
_cell.angle_gamma   90.00
#
_symmetry.space_group_name_H-M   'P 1'
#
loop_
_entity.id
_entity.type
_entity.pdbx_description
1 polymer ?
#
loop_
_entity_poly.entity_id
_entity_poly.type
_entity_poly.pdbx_seq_one_letter_code
_entity_poly.pdbx_strand_id
1 'polypeptide(L)' 'YKCQDCLGQLLFCTACCRVKHQLTPFYSIRQWIGTFFQQSCLSDAGLIIHLGHDATECAAADDC' A
#
# COMPACT_ATOMS: atom_id res chain seq x y z
N TYR A 1 -7.99 -1.42 -5.71
CA TYR A 1 -7.83 -0.26 -4.81
C TYR A 1 -7.83 1.03 -5.59
N LYS A 2 -8.47 2.08 -5.06
CA LYS A 2 -8.46 3.43 -5.60
C LYS A 2 -7.75 4.35 -4.62
N CYS A 3 -6.58 4.87 -4.97
CA CYS A 3 -5.87 5.84 -4.12
C CYS A 3 -6.53 7.23 -4.23
N GLN A 4 -6.71 7.93 -3.11
CA GLN A 4 -7.29 9.27 -3.09
C GLN A 4 -6.25 10.37 -3.24
N ASP A 5 -5.01 10.11 -2.80
CA ASP A 5 -3.92 11.09 -2.76
C ASP A 5 -3.03 11.06 -4.01
N CYS A 6 -3.02 9.95 -4.75
CA CYS A 6 -2.36 9.87 -6.04
C CYS A 6 -3.02 10.82 -7.05
N LEU A 7 -2.19 11.54 -7.81
CA LEU A 7 -2.67 12.37 -8.91
C LEU A 7 -3.50 11.52 -9.90
N GLY A 8 -4.70 11.99 -10.22
CA GLY A 8 -5.63 11.29 -11.11
C GLY A 8 -6.44 10.17 -10.45
N GLN A 9 -6.31 9.95 -9.13
CA GLN A 9 -7.07 8.96 -8.36
C GLN A 9 -7.09 7.56 -9.00
N LEU A 10 -5.90 7.09 -9.40
CA LEU A 10 -5.72 5.87 -10.18
C LEU A 10 -6.24 4.61 -9.45
N LEU A 11 -6.67 3.65 -10.26
CA LEU A 11 -7.04 2.30 -9.84
C LEU A 11 -5.83 1.37 -9.94
N PHE A 12 -5.59 0.61 -8.87
CA PHE A 12 -4.51 -0.35 -8.75
C PHE A 12 -5.07 -1.73 -8.39
N CYS A 13 -4.48 -2.79 -8.94
CA CYS A 13 -4.58 -4.12 -8.34
C CYS A 13 -3.82 -4.13 -7.00
N THR A 14 -4.02 -5.17 -6.18
CA THR A 14 -3.35 -5.31 -4.87
C THR A 14 -1.83 -5.21 -5.00
N ALA A 15 -1.22 -5.93 -5.93
CA ALA A 15 0.24 -5.94 -6.14
C ALA A 15 0.77 -4.54 -6.52
N CYS A 16 0.17 -3.89 -7.52
CA CYS A 16 0.57 -2.55 -7.93
C CYS A 16 0.35 -1.52 -6.81
N CYS A 17 -0.70 -1.69 -6.00
CA CYS A 17 -0.97 -0.81 -4.87
C CYS A 17 0.16 -0.92 -3.82
N ARG A 18 0.60 -2.13 -3.48
CA ARG A 18 1.72 -2.34 -2.55
C ARG A 18 3.00 -1.68 -3.06
N VAL A 19 3.43 -2.00 -4.28
CA VAL A 19 4.69 -1.49 -4.85
C VAL A 19 4.67 0.03 -4.96
N LYS A 20 3.56 0.62 -5.44
CA LYS A 20 3.47 2.07 -5.64
C LYS A 20 3.53 2.86 -4.34
N HIS A 21 3.04 2.29 -3.24
CA HIS A 21 2.88 2.99 -1.97
C HIS A 21 3.89 2.57 -0.89
N GLN A 22 4.97 1.85 -1.24
CA GLN A 22 6.05 1.53 -0.28
C GLN A 22 6.63 2.79 0.39
N LEU A 23 6.84 3.86 -0.38
CA LEU A 23 7.36 5.13 0.11
C LEU A 23 6.26 6.13 0.52
N THR A 24 4.99 5.77 0.36
CA THR A 24 3.83 6.59 0.75
C THR A 24 2.80 5.78 1.54
N PRO A 25 3.21 5.16 2.67
CA PRO A 25 2.38 4.19 3.40
C PRO A 25 1.14 4.80 4.07
N PHE A 26 1.06 6.13 4.14
CA PHE A 26 -0.04 6.87 4.77
C PHE A 26 -1.08 7.40 3.77
N TYR A 27 -0.95 7.07 2.49
CA TYR A 27 -1.96 7.45 1.49
C TYR A 27 -3.27 6.72 1.73
N SER A 28 -4.38 7.45 1.63
CA SER A 28 -5.73 6.94 1.76
C SER A 28 -6.13 6.18 0.51
N ILE A 29 -6.64 4.96 0.71
CA ILE A 29 -7.14 4.12 -0.36
C ILE A 29 -8.59 3.71 -0.11
N ARG A 30 -9.26 3.32 -1.20
CA ARG A 30 -10.57 2.69 -1.14
C ARG A 30 -10.56 1.35 -1.85
N GLN A 31 -11.24 0.37 -1.29
CA GLN A 31 -11.40 -0.95 -1.90
C GLN A 31 -12.80 -1.08 -2.52
N TRP A 32 -12.87 -1.69 -3.70
CA TRP A 32 -14.14 -2.09 -4.29
C TRP A 32 -14.63 -3.36 -3.59
N ILE A 33 -15.81 -3.30 -2.98
CA ILE A 33 -16.41 -4.45 -2.27
C ILE A 33 -17.47 -5.20 -3.11
N GLY A 34 -17.56 -4.89 -4.41
CA GLY A 34 -18.58 -5.44 -5.31
C GLY A 34 -19.69 -4.45 -5.65
N THR A 35 -20.00 -3.52 -4.73
CA THR A 35 -21.10 -2.54 -4.88
C THR A 35 -20.63 -1.09 -4.84
N PHE A 36 -19.68 -0.75 -3.96
CA PHE A 36 -19.11 0.58 -3.85
C PHE A 36 -17.65 0.55 -3.39
N PHE A 37 -17.02 1.74 -3.38
CA PHE A 37 -15.67 1.94 -2.85
C PHE A 37 -15.72 2.29 -1.36
N GLN A 38 -15.40 1.32 -0.51
CA GLN A 38 -15.28 1.49 0.93
C GLN A 38 -13.89 2.00 1.30
N GLN A 39 -13.79 2.80 2.37
CA GLN A 39 -12.51 3.20 2.95
C GLN A 39 -11.69 1.97 3.36
N SER A 40 -10.39 2.00 3.08
CA SER A 40 -9.45 0.95 3.44
C SER A 40 -8.07 1.58 3.70
N CYS A 41 -7.15 0.81 4.27
CA CYS A 41 -5.76 1.21 4.45
C CYS A 41 -4.81 0.30 3.67
N LEU A 42 -3.58 0.78 3.45
CA LEU A 42 -2.58 0.03 2.70
C LEU A 42 -2.18 -1.28 3.37
N SER A 43 -2.31 -1.40 4.69
CA SER A 43 -2.12 -2.67 5.40
C SER A 43 -3.16 -3.73 5.01
N ASP A 44 -4.41 -3.35 4.72
CA ASP A 44 -5.43 -4.29 4.20
C ASP A 44 -5.05 -4.81 2.81
N ALA A 45 -4.34 -3.98 2.04
CA ALA A 45 -3.75 -4.37 0.76
C ALA A 45 -2.46 -5.19 0.92
N GLY A 46 -2.02 -5.47 2.15
CA GLY A 46 -0.81 -6.24 2.46
C GLY A 46 0.49 -5.43 2.38
N LEU A 47 0.43 -4.09 2.46
CA LEU A 47 1.64 -3.28 2.56
C LEU A 47 2.30 -3.49 3.93
N ILE A 48 3.60 -3.79 3.90
CA ILE A 48 4.45 -3.87 5.09
C ILE A 48 5.36 -2.64 5.07
N ILE A 49 5.52 -2.00 6.21
CA ILE A 49 6.42 -0.86 6.38
C ILE A 49 7.74 -1.38 6.93
N HIS A 50 8.79 -1.31 6.12
CA HIS A 50 10.14 -1.58 6.59
C HIS A 50 10.74 -0.28 7.15
N LEU A 51 11.22 -0.35 8.40
CA LEU A 51 11.85 0.79 9.06
C LEU A 51 13.32 0.88 8.61
N GLY A 52 13.67 1.95 7.90
CA GLY A 52 14.98 2.13 7.30
C GLY A 52 15.07 1.62 5.85
N HIS A 53 16.28 1.74 5.25
CA HIS A 53 16.62 1.28 3.89
C HIS A 53 15.58 1.58 2.81
N ASP A 54 15.07 2.83 2.72
CA ASP A 54 14.13 3.27 1.67
C ASP A 54 12.95 2.30 1.44
N ALA A 55 12.36 1.81 2.54
CA ALA A 55 11.26 0.84 2.54
C ALA A 55 11.58 -0.54 1.96
N THR A 56 12.87 -0.92 1.89
CA THR A 56 13.32 -2.28 1.57
C THR A 56 13.53 -3.12 2.83
N GLU A 57 13.43 -4.43 2.68
CA GLU A 57 13.71 -5.39 3.76
C GLU A 57 15.15 -5.26 4.25
N CYS A 58 15.32 -5.26 5.57
CA CYS A 58 16.66 -5.33 6.15
C CYS A 58 17.23 -6.73 5.92
N ALA A 59 18.36 -6.83 5.23
CA ALA A 59 19.02 -8.11 4.94
C ALA A 59 19.50 -8.86 6.20
N ALA A 60 19.49 -8.21 7.37
CA ALA A 60 19.86 -8.80 8.66
C ALA A 60 18.63 -9.25 9.48
N ALA A 61 17.43 -9.31 8.91
CA ALA A 61 16.25 -9.83 9.61
C ALA A 61 16.24 -11.37 9.73
N ASP A 62 17.26 -12.04 9.18
CA ASP A 62 17.50 -13.47 9.37
C ASP A 62 18.37 -13.69 10.62
N ASP A 63 17.80 -14.43 11.59
CA ASP A 63 18.40 -14.99 12.82
C ASP A 63 18.40 -14.10 14.09
N CYS A 64 17.35 -14.28 14.91
CA CYS A 64 17.42 -14.61 16.35
C CYS A 64 16.03 -15.03 16.88
#